data_AF-A0A6I8TPJ4-F1
#
_entry.id   AF-A0A6I8TPJ4-F1
#
_cell.length_a   1.000
_cell.length_b   1.000
_cell.length_c   1.000
_cell.angle_alpha   90.00
_cell.angle_beta   90.00
_cell.angle_gamma   90.00
#
_symmetry.space_group_name_H-M   'P 1'
#
loop_
_entity.id
_entity.type
_entity.pdbx_description
1 polymer ?
#
loop_
_entity_poly.entity_id
_entity_poly.type
_entity_poly.pdbx_seq_one_letter_code
_entity_poly.pdbx_strand_id
1 'polypeptide(L)'
;MNLFLHFLSPIKGRPCQLIVHLDRGFTLLDSALGSTGSKPLWSFPFDRLKGSADDGNKLLYLDFSGSDDGADIELDMECCPKPVVFVLHNCLSAKVHSLA
;
A
#
# COMPACT_ATOMS: atom_id res chain seq x y z
N MET A 1 7.40 -13.26 5.20
CA MET A 1 8.24 -12.12 4.78
C MET A 1 7.44 -10.85 5.06
N ASN A 2 7.79 -10.13 6.12
CA ASN A 2 7.13 -8.87 6.44
C ASN A 2 7.76 -7.79 5.56
N LEU A 3 7.06 -7.36 4.51
CA LEU A 3 7.52 -6.25 3.70
C LEU A 3 7.16 -4.95 4.44
N PHE A 4 8.10 -4.47 5.25
CA PHE A 4 7.99 -3.17 5.90
C PHE A 4 8.45 -2.08 4.95
N LEU A 5 7.50 -1.46 4.28
CA LEU A 5 7.73 -0.33 3.39
C LEU A 5 7.28 0.95 4.10
N HIS A 6 8.17 1.52 4.91
CA HIS A 6 7.89 2.80 5.58
C HIS A 6 8.09 3.93 4.58
N PHE A 7 7.00 4.60 4.21
CA PHE A 7 7.02 5.82 3.42
C PHE A 7 6.31 6.90 4.20
N LEU A 8 6.97 8.02 4.44
CA LEU A 8 6.31 9.24 4.91
C LEU A 8 5.59 9.85 3.71
N SER A 9 4.31 9.55 3.54
CA SER A 9 3.50 10.18 2.50
C SER A 9 2.60 11.26 3.11
N PRO A 10 2.75 12.55 2.78
CA PRO A 10 1.80 13.55 3.22
C PRO A 10 0.44 13.36 2.54
N ILE A 11 -0.50 12.68 3.19
CA ILE A 11 -1.92 12.78 2.79
C ILE A 11 -2.42 14.11 3.33
N LYS A 12 -2.68 15.07 2.45
CA LYS A 12 -3.08 16.45 2.84
C LYS A 12 -2.10 17.09 3.84
N GLY A 13 -0.81 16.79 3.74
CA GLY A 13 0.24 17.31 4.64
C GLY A 13 0.45 16.53 5.94
N ARG A 14 -0.14 15.34 6.12
CA ARG A 14 0.04 14.51 7.32
C ARG A 14 0.91 13.28 7.04
N PRO A 15 1.97 13.03 7.82
CA PRO A 15 2.80 11.85 7.63
C PRO A 15 1.95 10.60 7.91
N CYS A 16 1.90 9.70 6.95
CA CYS A 16 1.25 8.40 7.09
C CYS A 16 2.27 7.29 6.91
N GLN A 17 1.95 6.06 7.31
CA GLN A 17 2.78 4.89 7.11
C GLN A 17 1.97 3.80 6.40
N LEU A 18 2.41 3.41 5.19
CA LEU A 18 1.87 2.24 4.50
C LEU A 18 2.54 0.97 5.04
N ILE A 19 1.75 -0.07 5.28
CA ILE A 19 2.21 -1.39 5.69
C ILE A 19 1.63 -2.41 4.70
N VAL A 20 2.49 -3.25 4.13
CA VAL A 20 2.08 -4.30 3.20
C VAL A 20 2.46 -5.66 3.78
N HIS A 21 1.45 -6.47 4.04
CA HIS A 21 1.60 -7.83 4.54
C HIS A 21 0.93 -8.80 3.57
N LEU A 22 1.59 -9.90 3.20
CA LEU A 22 1.03 -10.88 2.27
C LEU A 22 -0.30 -11.48 2.77
N ASP A 23 -0.33 -11.81 4.06
CA ASP A 23 -1.52 -12.40 4.69
C ASP A 23 -2.55 -11.36 5.14
N ARG A 24 -2.13 -10.25 5.78
CA ARG A 24 -3.04 -9.23 6.33
C ARG A 24 -3.44 -8.13 5.33
N GLY A 25 -2.76 -8.06 4.18
CA GLY A 25 -2.98 -7.03 3.16
C GLY A 25 -2.31 -5.71 3.47
N PHE A 26 -2.96 -4.64 3.04
CA PHE A 26 -2.51 -3.27 3.07
C PHE A 26 -3.11 -2.56 4.27
N THR A 27 -2.33 -1.74 4.95
CA THR A 27 -2.82 -0.88 6.03
C THR A 27 -2.09 0.44 5.98
N LEU A 28 -2.84 1.54 6.04
CA LEU A 28 -2.28 2.87 6.18
C LEU A 28 -2.53 3.37 7.60
N LEU A 29 -1.47 3.75 8.29
CA LEU A 29 -1.52 4.31 9.64
C LEU A 29 -1.25 5.82 9.58
N ASP A 30 -1.88 6.58 10.47
CA ASP A 30 -1.46 7.97 10.74
C ASP A 30 -0.15 7.94 11.54
N SER A 31 0.92 8.55 11.02
CA SER A 31 2.25 8.52 11.65
C SER A 31 2.38 9.50 12.82
N ALA A 32 1.39 10.36 13.08
CA ALA A 32 1.44 11.36 14.16
C ALA A 32 1.48 10.75 15.58
N LEU A 33 1.08 9.47 15.73
CA LEU A 33 0.93 8.81 17.03
C LEU A 33 2.02 7.76 17.32
N GLY A 34 2.97 7.53 16.40
CA GLY A 34 3.98 6.48 16.54
C GLY A 34 3.40 5.05 16.43
N SER A 35 4.27 4.05 16.29
CA SER A 35 3.89 2.67 15.94
C SER A 35 3.04 1.93 16.98
N THR A 36 2.97 2.40 18.23
CA THR A 36 2.34 1.70 19.36
C THR A 36 0.92 2.17 19.71
N GLY A 37 0.33 3.10 18.94
CA GLY A 37 -1.03 3.61 19.20
C GLY A 37 -1.81 4.13 17.99
N SER A 38 -1.27 3.99 16.78
CA SER A 38 -1.86 4.57 15.57
C SER A 38 -3.03 3.72 15.07
N LYS A 39 -4.25 4.29 15.04
CA LYS A 39 -5.43 3.66 14.43
C LYS A 39 -5.27 3.64 12.90
N PRO A 40 -5.62 2.54 12.20
CA PRO A 40 -5.59 2.51 10.74
C PRO A 40 -6.56 3.52 10.16
N LEU A 41 -6.06 4.32 9.20
CA LEU A 41 -6.87 5.18 8.35
C LEU A 41 -7.73 4.33 7.42
N TRP A 42 -7.13 3.26 6.87
CA TRP A 42 -7.82 2.23 6.11
C TRP A 42 -6.99 0.94 6.09
N SER A 43 -7.66 -0.17 5.78
CA SER A 43 -7.05 -1.48 5.56
C SER A 43 -7.79 -2.22 4.45
N PHE A 44 -7.04 -2.88 3.56
CA PHE A 44 -7.59 -3.74 2.51
C PHE A 44 -6.85 -5.07 2.50
N PRO A 45 -7.55 -6.22 2.40
CA PRO A 45 -6.87 -7.50 2.26
C PRO A 45 -6.14 -7.57 0.90
N PHE A 46 -5.08 -8.37 0.84
CA PHE A 46 -4.14 -8.34 -0.29
C PHE A 46 -4.80 -8.76 -1.63
N ASP A 47 -5.74 -9.70 -1.57
CA ASP A 47 -6.52 -10.22 -2.69
C ASP A 47 -7.51 -9.21 -3.30
N ARG A 48 -7.75 -8.07 -2.63
CA ARG A 48 -8.52 -6.99 -3.22
C ARG A 48 -7.71 -6.09 -4.15
N LEU A 49 -6.37 -6.14 -4.12
CA LEU A 49 -5.55 -5.34 -5.03
C LEU A 49 -5.75 -5.82 -6.47
N LYS A 50 -6.32 -4.97 -7.31
CA LYS A 50 -6.49 -5.22 -8.76
C LYS A 50 -5.26 -4.75 -9.55
N GLY A 51 -4.70 -3.62 -9.16
CA GLY A 51 -3.61 -2.98 -9.89
C GLY A 51 -2.78 -2.06 -9.00
N SER A 52 -1.52 -1.90 -9.38
CA SER A 52 -0.60 -0.91 -8.81
C SER A 52 0.19 -0.24 -9.94
N ALA A 53 0.44 1.07 -9.83
CA ALA A 53 1.21 1.82 -10.82
C ALA A 53 2.07 2.90 -10.15
N ASP A 54 3.08 3.39 -10.88
CA ASP A 54 3.90 4.55 -10.53
C ASP A 54 3.84 5.62 -11.62
N ASP A 55 3.97 6.90 -11.24
CA ASP A 55 4.10 8.04 -12.17
C ASP A 55 5.53 8.23 -12.71
N GLY A 56 6.49 7.38 -12.30
CA GLY A 56 7.91 7.53 -12.58
C GLY A 56 8.65 8.54 -11.70
N ASN A 57 7.98 9.22 -10.76
CA ASN A 57 8.56 10.28 -9.95
C ASN A 57 8.32 10.10 -8.45
N LYS A 58 7.05 10.14 -7.99
CA LYS A 58 6.72 10.07 -6.55
C LYS A 58 5.35 9.49 -6.22
N LEU A 59 4.43 9.39 -7.17
CA LEU A 59 3.05 8.96 -6.90
C LEU A 59 2.88 7.46 -7.10
N LEU A 60 2.48 6.76 -6.04
CA LEU A 60 2.03 5.37 -6.05
C LEU A 60 0.51 5.32 -6.19
N TYR A 61 0.04 4.57 -7.17
CA TYR A 61 -1.38 4.30 -7.38
C TYR A 61 -1.71 2.86 -6.97
N LEU A 62 -2.81 2.67 -6.22
CA LEU A 62 -3.35 1.37 -5.83
C LEU A 62 -4.84 1.32 -6.15
N ASP A 63 -5.27 0.32 -6.93
CA ASP A 63 -6.68 0.06 -7.23
C ASP A 63 -7.15 -1.17 -6.45
N PHE A 64 -8.16 -0.99 -5.59
CA PHE A 64 -8.78 -2.05 -4.81
C PHE A 64 -10.23 -2.34 -5.23
N SER A 65 -10.60 -3.62 -5.26
CA SER A 65 -11.98 -4.06 -5.47
C SER A 65 -12.91 -3.80 -4.27
N GLY A 66 -14.19 -3.49 -4.54
CA GLY A 66 -15.27 -3.59 -3.55
C GLY A 66 -15.56 -2.35 -2.68
N SER A 67 -15.17 -1.15 -3.11
CA SER A 67 -15.85 0.09 -2.69
C SER A 67 -16.80 0.53 -3.82
N ASP A 68 -17.99 1.01 -3.47
CA ASP A 68 -18.96 1.53 -4.45
C ASP A 68 -18.38 2.69 -5.31
N ASP A 69 -17.27 3.28 -4.86
CA ASP A 69 -16.54 4.33 -5.56
C ASP A 69 -15.23 3.87 -6.25
N GLY A 70 -14.80 2.62 -6.13
CA GLY A 70 -13.47 2.18 -6.59
C GLY A 70 -12.36 2.88 -5.78
N ALA A 71 -11.71 2.16 -4.87
CA ALA A 71 -10.74 2.79 -3.98
C ALA A 71 -9.42 2.97 -4.73
N ASP A 72 -9.41 3.94 -5.64
CA ASP A 72 -8.22 4.48 -6.28
C ASP A 72 -7.48 5.30 -5.22
N ILE A 73 -6.43 4.68 -4.67
CA ILE A 73 -5.58 5.32 -3.66
C ILE A 73 -4.34 5.88 -4.35
N GLU A 74 -4.11 7.17 -4.17
CA GLU A 74 -2.89 7.86 -4.54
C GLU A 74 -2.07 8.18 -3.29
N LEU A 75 -0.79 7.80 -3.28
CA LEU A 75 0.15 8.06 -2.19
C LEU A 75 1.41 8.74 -2.74
N ASP A 76 1.78 9.89 -2.16
CA ASP A 76 3.05 10.56 -2.45
C ASP A 76 4.18 9.92 -1.65
N MET A 77 5.05 9.15 -2.30
CA MET A 77 6.13 8.39 -1.67
C MET A 77 7.39 9.22 -1.45
N GLU A 78 7.39 10.50 -1.87
CA GLU A 78 8.53 11.43 -1.90
C GLU A 78 9.76 10.93 -2.70
N CYS A 79 9.65 9.76 -3.31
CA CYS A 79 10.67 9.09 -4.11
C CYS A 79 10.00 8.18 -5.15
N CYS A 80 10.76 7.78 -6.17
CA CYS A 80 10.26 6.95 -7.26
C CYS A 80 9.63 5.64 -6.74
N PRO A 81 8.30 5.42 -6.92
CA PRO A 81 7.60 4.25 -6.36
C PRO A 81 7.86 2.93 -7.08
N LYS A 82 8.62 2.95 -8.18
CA LYS A 82 8.89 1.79 -9.03
C LYS A 82 9.35 0.53 -8.26
N PRO A 83 10.24 0.61 -7.25
CA PRO A 83 10.62 -0.58 -6.46
C PRO A 83 9.45 -1.18 -5.69
N VAL A 84 8.52 -0.36 -5.19
CA VAL A 84 7.34 -0.83 -4.45
C VAL A 84 6.41 -1.57 -5.38
N VAL A 85 6.09 -0.98 -6.54
CA VAL A 85 5.27 -1.61 -7.58
C VAL A 85 5.88 -2.98 -7.96
N PHE A 86 7.19 -3.05 -8.19
CA PHE A 86 7.88 -4.31 -8.47
C PHE A 86 7.68 -5.36 -7.37
N VAL A 87 7.78 -4.99 -6.10
CA VAL A 87 7.56 -5.93 -5.00
C VAL A 87 6.10 -6.40 -4.94
N LEU A 88 5.13 -5.51 -5.14
CA LEU A 88 3.70 -5.88 -5.17
C LEU A 88 3.40 -6.91 -6.27
N HIS A 89 3.97 -6.73 -7.47
CA HIS A 89 3.83 -7.70 -8.56
C HIS A 89 4.47 -9.06 -8.23
N ASN A 90 5.63 -9.08 -7.57
CA ASN A 90 6.25 -10.33 -7.10
C ASN A 90 5.37 -11.01 -6.05
N CYS A 91 4.81 -10.24 -5.11
CA CYS A 91 3.90 -10.74 -4.09
C CYS A 91 2.62 -11.34 -4.69
N LEU A 92 2.00 -10.67 -5.66
CA LEU A 92 0.86 -11.19 -6.41
C LEU A 92 1.22 -12.49 -7.13
N SER A 93 2.36 -12.52 -7.82
CA SER A 93 2.86 -13.72 -8.52
C SER A 93 3.04 -14.89 -7.55
N ALA A 94 3.69 -14.68 -6.41
CA ALA A 94 3.89 -15.72 -5.39
C ALA A 94 2.57 -16.25 -4.82
N LYS A 95 1.59 -15.37 -4.58
CA LYS A 95 0.29 -15.76 -4.03
C LYS A 95 -0.55 -16.58 -5.01
N VAL A 96 -0.46 -16.29 -6.32
CA VAL A 96 -1.08 -17.11 -7.37
C VAL A 96 -0.49 -18.52 -7.39
N HIS A 97 0.83 -18.68 -7.22
CA HIS A 97 1.46 -20.01 -7.17
C HIS A 97 1.14 -20.79 -5.88
N SER A 98 0.81 -20.09 -4.79
CA SER A 98 0.41 -20.74 -3.53
C SER A 98 -1.02 -21.28 -3.53
N LEU A 99 -1.83 -20.93 -4.56
CA LEU A 99 -3.21 -21.38 -4.74
C LEU A 99 -3.35 -22.47 -5.83
N ALA A 100 -2.23 -22.91 -6.42
CA ALA A 100 -2.15 -23.99 -7.41
C ALA A 100 -1.59 -25.27 -6.77
#